data_AF-A0A926TG07-F1
#
_entry.id   AF-A0A926TG07-F1
#
_cell.length_a   1.000
_cell.length_b   1.000
_cell.length_c   1.000
_cell.angle_alpha   90.00
_cell.angle_beta   90.00
_cell.angle_gamma   90.00
#
_symmetry.space_group_name_H-M   'P 1'
#
loop_
_entity.id
_entity.type
_entity.pdbx_description
1 polymer ?
#
loop_
_entity_poly.entity_id
_entity_poly.type
_entity_poly.pdbx_seq_one_letter_code
_entity_poly.pdbx_strand_id
1 'polypeptide(L)'
;MELREQLIENRSRILQIAAKYGAYNVRIFGSVARGEADADSDIDFLIELEPERSLFDLGGLLMELQELLDCPVDVVTEKGLRSRIRDRVLREAIPL
;
A
#
# COMPACT_ATOMS: atom_id res chain seq x y z
N MET A 1 -6.21 -14.05 11.69
CA MET A 1 -6.79 -13.65 10.39
C MET A 1 -5.60 -13.51 9.45
N GLU A 2 -5.62 -14.13 8.27
CA GLU A 2 -4.53 -13.92 7.31
C GLU A 2 -4.62 -12.47 6.79
N LEU A 3 -3.53 -11.69 6.80
CA LEU A 3 -3.51 -10.29 6.31
C LEU A 3 -4.12 -10.14 4.91
N ARG A 4 -3.96 -11.17 4.08
CA ARG A 4 -4.53 -11.24 2.74
C ARG A 4 -6.07 -11.23 2.74
N GLU A 5 -6.70 -11.88 3.72
CA GLU A 5 -8.16 -11.89 3.87
C GLU A 5 -8.66 -10.49 4.26
N GLN A 6 -7.98 -9.83 5.22
CA GLN A 6 -8.30 -8.45 5.60
C GLN A 6 -8.19 -7.48 4.42
N LEU A 7 -7.19 -7.66 3.55
CA LEU A 7 -7.04 -6.85 2.34
C LEU A 7 -8.17 -7.05 1.35
N ILE A 8 -8.65 -8.29 1.17
CA ILE A 8 -9.76 -8.58 0.27
C ILE A 8 -11.06 -7.99 0.83
N GLU A 9 -11.33 -8.18 2.12
CA GLU A 9 -12.52 -7.65 2.80
C GLU A 9 -12.57 -6.13 2.79
N ASN A 10 -11.42 -5.47 2.98
CA ASN A 10 -11.32 -4.02 3.02
C ASN A 10 -10.93 -3.38 1.69
N ARG A 11 -10.76 -4.17 0.61
CA ARG A 11 -10.33 -3.70 -0.71
C ARG A 11 -11.05 -2.43 -1.17
N SER A 12 -12.38 -2.45 -1.11
CA SER A 12 -13.20 -1.31 -1.54
C SER A 12 -12.96 -0.06 -0.70
N ARG A 13 -12.76 -0.22 0.61
CA ARG A 13 -12.46 0.90 1.52
C ARG A 13 -11.05 1.43 1.31
N ILE A 14 -10.06 0.55 1.15
CA ILE A 14 -8.67 0.93 0.85
C ILE A 14 -8.62 1.79 -0.42
N LEU A 15 -9.31 1.36 -1.49
CA LEU A 15 -9.35 2.10 -2.75
C LEU A 15 -10.06 3.46 -2.61
N GLN A 16 -11.10 3.54 -1.78
CA GLN A 16 -11.78 4.80 -1.48
C GLN A 16 -10.88 5.78 -0.70
N ILE A 17 -10.16 5.29 0.32
CA ILE A 17 -9.20 6.08 1.08
C ILE A 17 -8.07 6.55 0.16
N ALA A 18 -7.50 5.67 -0.65
CA ALA A 18 -6.48 6.02 -1.63
C ALA A 18 -6.96 7.15 -2.56
N ALA A 19 -8.15 7.00 -3.15
CA ALA A 19 -8.72 8.02 -4.02
C ALA A 19 -8.98 9.36 -3.30
N LYS A 20 -9.42 9.35 -2.04
CA LYS A 20 -9.62 10.55 -1.21
C LYS A 20 -8.33 11.36 -1.06
N TYR A 21 -7.18 10.69 -0.95
CA TYR A 21 -5.86 11.33 -0.87
C TYR A 21 -5.17 11.54 -2.23
N GLY A 22 -5.86 11.27 -3.35
CA GLY A 22 -5.29 11.41 -4.70
C GLY A 22 -4.24 10.35 -5.02
N ALA A 23 -4.28 9.21 -4.34
CA ALA A 23 -3.49 8.02 -4.66
C ALA A 23 -4.25 7.10 -5.61
N TYR A 24 -3.56 6.61 -6.64
CA TYR A 24 -4.07 5.70 -7.64
C TYR A 24 -3.06 4.60 -7.93
N ASN A 25 -3.45 3.63 -8.78
CA ASN A 25 -2.64 2.45 -9.12
C ASN A 25 -2.13 1.69 -7.88
N VAL A 26 -3.05 1.45 -6.93
CA VAL A 26 -2.76 0.80 -5.65
C VAL A 26 -2.42 -0.67 -5.88
N ARG A 27 -1.21 -1.04 -5.45
CA ARG A 27 -0.67 -2.39 -5.51
C ARG A 27 -0.11 -2.79 -4.17
N ILE A 28 -0.07 -4.09 -3.89
CA ILE A 28 0.59 -4.68 -2.73
C ILE A 28 1.91 -5.30 -3.19
N PHE A 29 2.98 -5.13 -2.43
CA PHE A 29 4.24 -5.83 -2.65
C PHE A 29 4.72 -6.50 -1.34
N GLY A 30 5.97 -6.98 -1.31
CA GLY A 30 6.57 -7.46 -0.06
C GLY A 30 6.14 -8.88 0.36
N SER A 31 6.15 -9.15 1.65
CA SER A 31 5.82 -10.46 2.25
C SER A 31 4.38 -10.88 1.96
N VAL A 32 3.44 -9.92 1.96
CA VAL A 32 2.02 -10.16 1.69
C VAL A 32 1.81 -10.63 0.25
N ALA A 33 2.46 -9.98 -0.73
CA ALA A 33 2.39 -10.40 -2.12
C ALA A 33 3.02 -11.78 -2.37
N ARG A 34 4.03 -12.15 -1.56
CA ARG A 34 4.72 -13.46 -1.63
C ARG A 34 4.01 -14.58 -0.87
N GLY A 35 2.96 -14.27 -0.08
CA GLY A 35 2.30 -15.24 0.80
C GLY A 35 3.16 -15.66 2.00
N GLU A 36 4.17 -14.86 2.33
CA GLU A 36 5.09 -15.09 3.45
C GLU A 36 4.74 -14.23 4.68
N ALA A 37 3.67 -13.43 4.62
CA ALA A 37 3.27 -12.55 5.71
C ALA A 37 2.66 -13.32 6.88
N ASP A 38 3.08 -12.98 8.09
CA ASP A 38 2.53 -13.45 9.36
C ASP A 38 1.75 -12.32 10.07
N ALA A 39 1.13 -12.60 11.21
CA ALA A 39 0.25 -11.65 11.90
C ALA A 39 0.95 -10.36 12.39
N ASP A 40 2.28 -10.35 12.47
CA ASP A 40 3.07 -9.20 12.90
C ASP A 40 3.70 -8.44 11.71
N SER A 41 3.45 -8.91 10.48
CA SER A 41 3.97 -8.32 9.26
C SER A 41 3.26 -7.01 8.91
N ASP A 42 4.02 -6.07 8.38
CA ASP A 42 3.54 -4.85 7.76
C ASP A 42 2.93 -5.12 6.38
N ILE A 43 2.02 -4.23 5.97
CA ILE A 43 1.48 -4.23 4.60
C ILE A 43 2.15 -3.15 3.78
N ASP A 44 2.91 -3.60 2.77
CA ASP A 44 3.58 -2.76 1.79
C ASP A 44 2.65 -2.37 0.65
N PHE A 45 2.26 -1.09 0.57
CA PHE A 45 1.50 -0.52 -0.54
C PHE A 45 2.40 0.25 -1.49
N LEU A 46 2.34 -0.10 -2.78
CA LEU A 46 2.89 0.70 -3.85
C LEU A 46 1.78 1.49 -4.51
N ILE A 47 1.91 2.82 -4.49
CA ILE A 47 0.91 3.74 -5.05
C ILE A 47 1.56 4.76 -5.99
N GLU A 48 0.72 5.42 -6.77
CA GLU A 48 1.06 6.64 -7.49
C GLU A 48 0.24 7.80 -6.92
N LEU A 49 0.87 8.95 -6.72
CA LEU A 49 0.20 10.17 -6.26
C LEU A 49 -0.03 11.12 -7.44
N GLU A 50 -1.17 11.79 -7.41
CA GLU A 50 -1.42 12.95 -8.26
C GLU A 50 -0.31 14.01 -8.06
N PRO A 51 0.13 14.71 -9.13
CA PRO A 51 1.24 15.67 -9.05
C PRO A 51 1.04 16.83 -8.06
N GLU A 52 -0.22 17.16 -7.75
CA GLU A 52 -0.59 18.27 -6.87
C GLU A 52 -0.63 17.87 -5.38
N ARG A 53 -0.41 16.59 -5.07
CA ARG A 53 -0.46 16.05 -3.70
C ARG A 53 0.86 16.24 -2.98
N SER A 54 0.74 16.44 -1.68
CA SER A 54 1.85 16.71 -0.78
C SER A 54 2.25 15.48 0.03
N LEU A 55 3.40 15.56 0.71
CA LEU A 55 3.79 14.54 1.70
C LEU A 55 2.80 14.45 2.87
N PHE A 56 2.04 15.52 3.15
CA PHE A 56 0.97 15.47 4.16
C PHE A 56 -0.19 14.58 3.72
N ASP A 57 -0.56 14.61 2.44
CA ASP A 57 -1.60 13.71 1.89
C ASP A 57 -1.15 12.25 1.98
N LEU A 58 0.12 11.97 1.68
CA LEU A 58 0.70 10.64 1.83
C LEU A 58 0.70 10.17 3.29
N GLY A 59 1.07 11.05 4.22
CA GLY A 59 1.01 10.74 5.66
C GLY A 59 -0.42 10.48 6.15
N GLY A 60 -1.40 11.27 5.67
CA GLY A 60 -2.82 11.06 5.96
C GLY A 60 -3.32 9.72 5.43
N LEU A 61 -2.96 9.36 4.19
CA LEU A 61 -3.26 8.05 3.61
C LEU A 61 -2.69 6.91 4.47
N LEU A 62 -1.43 7.01 4.87
CA LEU A 62 -0.78 6.01 5.72
C LEU A 62 -1.53 5.84 7.05
N MET A 63 -1.86 6.95 7.74
CA MET A 63 -2.57 6.87 9.02
C MET A 63 -3.97 6.24 8.87
N GLU A 64 -4.76 6.66 7.88
CA GLU A 64 -6.12 6.13 7.70
C GLU A 64 -6.12 4.66 7.25
N LEU A 65 -5.10 4.21 6.51
CA LEU A 65 -4.94 2.79 6.17
C LEU A 65 -4.54 1.94 7.38
N GLN A 66 -3.61 2.42 8.23
CA GLN A 66 -3.26 1.72 9.46
C GLN A 66 -4.46 1.59 10.40
N GLU A 67 -5.26 2.65 10.55
CA GLU A 67 -6.47 2.62 11.37
C GLU A 67 -7.53 1.66 10.81
N LEU A 68 -7.68 1.58 9.48
CA LEU A 68 -8.62 0.67 8.84
C LEU A 68 -8.23 -0.81 9.02
N LEU A 69 -6.93 -1.10 8.91
CA LEU A 69 -6.41 -2.47 8.87
C LEU A 69 -5.96 -3.00 10.23
N ASP A 70 -5.83 -2.10 11.23
CA ASP A 70 -5.35 -2.39 12.58
C ASP A 70 -3.97 -3.08 12.57
N CYS A 71 -3.14 -2.71 11.60
CA CYS A 71 -1.80 -3.25 11.41
C CYS A 71 -0.82 -2.17 10.92
N PRO A 72 0.50 -2.38 11.06
CA PRO A 72 1.49 -1.52 10.44
C PRO A 72 1.34 -1.50 8.91
N VAL A 73 1.44 -0.31 8.31
CA VAL A 73 1.32 -0.11 6.86
C VAL A 73 2.46 0.78 6.38
N ASP A 74 3.19 0.33 5.36
CA ASP A 74 4.13 1.17 4.62
C ASP A 74 3.51 1.59 3.28
N VAL A 75 3.62 2.88 2.94
CA VAL A 75 3.09 3.43 1.70
C VAL A 75 4.22 4.06 0.92
N VAL A 76 4.57 3.42 -0.19
CA VAL A 76 5.67 3.83 -1.04
C VAL A 76 5.14 4.32 -2.37
N THR A 77 5.70 5.43 -2.85
CA THR A 77 5.41 5.92 -4.21
C THR A 77 6.37 5.28 -5.21
N GLU A 78 5.91 5.03 -6.44
CA GLU A 78 6.80 4.56 -7.51
C GLU A 78 8.04 5.43 -7.70
N LYS A 79 7.89 6.75 -7.54
CA LYS A 79 8.98 7.73 -7.66
C LYS A 79 9.94 7.71 -6.46
N GLY A 80 9.48 7.25 -5.30
CA GLY A 80 10.29 7.10 -4.09
C GLY A 80 11.13 5.83 -4.05
N LEU A 81 10.86 4.85 -4.92
CA LEU A 81 11.62 3.61 -4.98
C LEU A 81 13.05 3.83 -5.47
N ARG A 82 14.03 3.27 -4.76
CA ARG A 82 15.42 3.24 -5.22
C ARG A 82 15.53 2.41 -6.50
N SER A 83 16.29 2.89 -7.48
CA SER A 83 16.40 2.23 -8.80
C SER A 83 16.77 0.75 -8.72
N ARG A 84 17.59 0.35 -7.74
CA ARG A 84 18.02 -1.05 -7.54
C ARG A 84 16.89 -2.00 -7.12
N ILE A 85 15.89 -1.50 -6.40
CA ILE A 85 14.76 -2.31 -5.92
C ILE A 85 13.50 -2.09 -6.75
N ARG A 86 13.41 -0.98 -7.49
CA ARG A 86 12.25 -0.60 -8.29
C ARG A 86 11.80 -1.72 -9.22
N ASP A 87 12.69 -2.27 -10.04
CA ASP A 87 12.33 -3.32 -10.99
C ASP A 87 11.92 -4.65 -10.33
N ARG A 88 12.39 -4.90 -9.11
CA ARG A 88 11.98 -6.06 -8.34
C ARG A 88 10.58 -5.84 -7.77
N VAL A 89 10.39 -4.71 -7.08
CA VAL A 89 9.10 -4.32 -6.49
C VAL A 89 8.02 -4.26 -7.56
N LEU A 90 8.27 -3.65 -8.72
CA LEU A 90 7.29 -3.57 -9.81
C LEU A 90 6.89 -4.93 -10.40
N ARG A 91 7.79 -5.93 -10.34
CA ARG A 91 7.50 -7.29 -10.80
C ARG A 91 6.74 -8.12 -9.77
N GLU A 92 7.01 -7.88 -8.48
CA GLU A 92 6.36 -8.56 -7.36
C GLU A 92 5.03 -7.90 -6.98
N ALA A 93 4.83 -6.64 -7.35
CA ALA A 93 3.66 -5.86 -7.00
C ALA A 93 2.41 -6.45 -7.68
N ILE A 94 1.43 -6.82 -6.86
CA ILE A 94 0.12 -7.30 -7.30
C ILE A 94 -0.91 -6.18 -7.20
N PRO A 95 -1.77 -5.99 -8.20
CA PRO A 95 -2.86 -5.02 -8.12
C PRO A 95 -3.80 -5.39 -6.98
N LEU A 96 -4.16 -4.40 -6.17
CA LEU A 96 -5.16 -4.58 -5.13
C LEU A 96 -6.54 -4.67 -5.75
#